data_AF-A0A5S5MD81-F1
#
_entry.id   AF-A0A5S5MD81-F1
#
_cell.length_a   1.000
_cell.length_b   1.000
_cell.length_c   1.000
_cell.angle_alpha   90.00
_cell.angle_beta   90.00
_cell.angle_gamma   90.00
#
_symmetry.space_group_name_H-M   'P 1'
#
loop_
_entity.id
_entity.type
_entity.pdbx_description
1 polymer ?
#
loop_
_entity_poly.entity_id
_entity_poly.type
_entity_poly.pdbx_seq_one_letter_code
_entity_poly.pdbx_strand_id
1 'polypeptide(L)'
;CGHRNCPQCQHHEASQWIERQQEKLLPVEYFMVTFTLPYELRELTYWHQKIVFSLFFLCVSSTLKDFGLKPKNLGAEIGMTMVLHTHSRRLDYHPHLHVVIPGGGIDKLRKQWKKIKGKYLFNDKALAKVFRARFLDALNKEGLTVPTGIRSKWVVQCKGVGKGLPAIKYLSRYLYRGVISEKNIISSKDGMVTFRYTENTGKIQYRTLKGEDFLRLILKHVLPKGFRRIRDYGFLHSKAKKLLSLVQYVLRVQLESITPVPRASFSCPRCKAPMEVLFFLLRPG
;
A
#
# COMPACT_ATOMS: atom_id res chain seq x y z
N CYS A 1 -14.41 15.06 11.99
CA CYS A 1 -13.46 14.27 12.81
C CYS A 1 -12.03 14.22 12.24
N GLY A 2 -11.78 14.45 10.93
CA GLY A 2 -10.41 14.57 10.37
C GLY A 2 -9.55 13.31 10.44
N HIS A 3 -10.11 12.19 10.92
CA HIS A 3 -9.37 10.99 11.23
C HIS A 3 -9.03 10.20 9.96
N ARG A 4 -7.83 9.61 9.91
CA ARG A 4 -7.30 8.87 8.74
C ARG A 4 -8.07 7.59 8.36
N ASN A 5 -8.98 7.15 9.22
CA ASN A 5 -9.87 6.01 8.95
C ASN A 5 -11.32 6.44 8.69
N CYS A 6 -11.63 7.74 8.75
CA CYS A 6 -12.98 8.23 8.43
C CYS A 6 -13.16 8.23 6.91
N PRO A 7 -14.10 7.44 6.36
CA PRO A 7 -14.30 7.33 4.92
C PRO A 7 -14.76 8.65 4.28
N GLN A 8 -15.44 9.51 5.03
CA GLN A 8 -15.88 10.83 4.54
C GLN A 8 -14.72 11.84 4.51
N CYS A 9 -13.92 11.94 5.58
CA CYS A 9 -12.84 12.94 5.64
C CYS A 9 -11.64 12.60 4.73
N GLN A 10 -11.44 11.32 4.40
CA GLN A 10 -10.25 10.88 3.68
C GLN A 10 -10.41 10.83 2.16
N HIS A 11 -11.60 11.11 1.63
CA HIS A 11 -11.81 11.10 0.18
C HIS A 11 -10.90 12.12 -0.54
N HIS A 12 -10.78 13.34 -0.01
CA HIS A 12 -9.95 14.37 -0.62
C HIS A 12 -8.46 14.00 -0.57
N GLU A 13 -7.97 13.47 0.56
CA GLU A 13 -6.59 12.97 0.70
C GLU A 13 -6.29 11.82 -0.28
N ALA A 14 -7.30 10.98 -0.55
CA ALA A 14 -7.21 9.94 -1.57
C ALA A 14 -7.03 10.51 -2.97
N SER A 15 -7.83 11.50 -3.33
CA SER A 15 -7.74 12.19 -4.62
C SER A 15 -6.37 12.82 -4.79
N GLN A 16 -5.92 13.65 -3.84
CA GLN A 16 -4.59 14.27 -3.88
C GLN A 16 -3.46 13.23 -3.97
N TRP A 17 -3.59 12.09 -3.29
CA TRP A 17 -2.60 11.04 -3.41
C TRP A 17 -2.57 10.43 -4.81
N ILE A 18 -3.72 10.14 -5.42
CA ILE A 18 -3.81 9.64 -6.80
C ILE A 18 -3.19 10.64 -7.78
N GLU A 19 -3.50 11.93 -7.65
CA GLU A 19 -2.96 13.01 -8.49
C GLU A 19 -1.43 13.01 -8.42
N ARG A 20 -0.85 13.01 -7.21
CA ARG A 20 0.61 12.92 -7.01
C ARG A 20 1.24 11.64 -7.56
N GLN A 21 0.49 10.55 -7.68
CA GLN A 21 0.99 9.32 -8.31
C GLN A 21 0.86 9.38 -9.83
N GLN A 22 -0.17 10.05 -10.36
CA GLN A 22 -0.33 10.30 -11.80
C GLN A 22 0.81 11.13 -12.36
N GLU A 23 1.25 12.17 -11.64
CA GLU A 23 2.41 12.99 -12.00
C GLU A 23 3.72 12.18 -12.09
N LYS A 24 3.78 11.00 -11.48
CA LYS A 24 4.95 10.10 -11.48
C LYS A 24 4.83 8.97 -12.49
N LEU A 25 3.71 8.88 -13.23
CA LEU A 25 3.51 7.81 -14.18
C LEU A 25 4.51 7.90 -15.33
N LEU A 26 4.90 6.73 -15.80
CA LEU A 26 5.77 6.53 -16.93
C LEU A 26 5.00 5.73 -18.01
N PRO A 27 5.29 5.94 -19.30
CA PRO A 27 4.62 5.27 -20.43
C PRO A 27 5.18 3.85 -20.62
N VAL A 28 5.20 3.07 -19.53
CA VAL A 28 5.73 1.71 -19.47
C VAL A 28 4.67 0.76 -18.90
N GLU A 29 4.93 -0.53 -19.04
CA GLU A 29 4.18 -1.54 -18.31
C GLU A 29 4.53 -1.51 -16.83
N TYR A 30 3.60 -1.85 -15.97
CA TYR A 30 3.76 -1.86 -14.52
C TYR A 30 3.56 -3.27 -13.98
N PHE A 31 4.17 -3.49 -12.81
CA PHE A 31 4.10 -4.75 -12.09
C PHE A 31 3.62 -4.50 -10.67
N MET A 32 2.78 -5.40 -10.18
CA MET A 32 2.37 -5.47 -8.79
C MET A 32 3.07 -6.66 -8.14
N VAL A 33 3.92 -6.39 -7.16
CA VAL A 33 4.56 -7.41 -6.33
C VAL A 33 3.92 -7.39 -4.95
N THR A 34 3.33 -8.51 -4.53
CA THR A 34 2.68 -8.62 -3.22
C THR A 34 3.47 -9.55 -2.31
N PHE A 35 3.94 -9.04 -1.18
CA PHE A 35 4.60 -9.82 -0.13
C PHE A 35 3.62 -10.01 1.02
N THR A 36 3.47 -11.25 1.50
CA THR A 36 2.51 -11.57 2.57
C THR A 36 3.22 -12.17 3.76
N LEU A 37 2.94 -11.67 4.97
CA LEU A 37 3.45 -12.31 6.18
C LEU A 37 2.68 -13.63 6.43
N PRO A 38 3.39 -14.72 6.80
CA PRO A 38 2.77 -15.99 7.10
C PRO A 38 1.85 -15.88 8.33
N TYR A 39 0.94 -16.85 8.50
CA TYR A 39 -0.09 -16.81 9.53
C TYR A 39 0.55 -16.76 10.93
N GLU A 40 1.60 -17.55 11.08
CA GLU A 40 2.42 -17.75 12.25
C GLU A 40 3.06 -16.44 12.75
N LEU A 41 3.32 -15.47 11.86
CA LEU A 41 3.88 -14.17 12.24
C LEU A 41 2.83 -13.11 12.61
N ARG A 42 1.53 -13.40 12.44
CA ARG A 42 0.48 -12.37 12.60
C ARG A 42 0.35 -11.87 14.02
N GLU A 43 0.45 -12.76 15.01
CA GLU A 43 0.36 -12.37 16.41
C GLU A 43 1.54 -11.50 16.83
N LEU A 44 2.77 -11.95 16.55
CA LEU A 44 3.98 -11.15 16.74
C LEU A 44 3.88 -9.78 16.04
N THR A 45 3.36 -9.76 14.81
CA THR A 45 3.15 -8.50 14.08
C THR A 45 2.12 -7.61 14.75
N TYR A 46 1.06 -8.17 15.33
CA TYR A 46 0.01 -7.40 16.01
C TYR A 46 0.51 -6.71 17.28
N TRP A 47 1.36 -7.40 18.05
CA TRP A 47 1.94 -6.86 19.28
C TRP A 47 3.11 -5.89 19.02
N HIS A 48 3.87 -6.09 17.93
CA HIS A 48 5.05 -5.29 17.61
C HIS A 48 4.91 -4.48 16.31
N GLN A 49 3.70 -3.98 16.00
CA GLN A 49 3.35 -3.37 14.70
C GLN A 49 4.38 -2.36 14.18
N LYS A 50 4.80 -1.39 15.02
CA LYS A 50 5.70 -0.32 14.57
C LYS A 50 7.05 -0.86 14.10
N ILE A 51 7.62 -1.81 14.86
CA ILE A 51 8.92 -2.44 14.56
C ILE A 51 8.75 -3.36 13.35
N VAL A 52 7.83 -4.32 13.43
CA VAL A 52 7.64 -5.37 12.41
C VAL A 52 7.26 -4.78 11.06
N PHE A 53 6.36 -3.78 11.00
CA PHE A 53 6.04 -3.12 9.74
C PHE A 53 7.23 -2.31 9.20
N SER A 54 8.06 -1.70 10.06
CA SER A 54 9.26 -0.97 9.59
C SER A 54 10.27 -1.91 8.95
N LEU A 55 10.53 -3.05 9.60
CA LEU A 55 11.34 -4.13 9.03
C LEU A 55 10.71 -4.66 7.75
N PHE A 56 9.39 -4.75 7.67
CA PHE A 56 8.71 -5.32 6.51
C PHE A 56 8.96 -4.46 5.27
N PHE A 57 8.82 -3.14 5.40
CA PHE A 57 9.20 -2.20 4.34
C PHE A 57 10.69 -2.28 3.99
N LEU A 58 11.57 -2.37 4.98
CA LEU A 58 13.02 -2.42 4.78
C LEU A 58 13.45 -3.69 4.01
N CYS A 59 13.01 -4.86 4.46
CA CYS A 59 13.36 -6.14 3.87
C CYS A 59 12.78 -6.28 2.46
N VAL A 60 11.54 -5.84 2.23
CA VAL A 60 10.94 -5.87 0.88
C VAL A 60 11.66 -4.91 -0.07
N SER A 61 11.86 -3.65 0.34
CA SER A 61 12.52 -2.66 -0.52
C SER A 61 13.97 -3.02 -0.85
N SER A 62 14.75 -3.52 0.13
CA SER A 62 16.12 -4.00 -0.13
C SER A 62 16.14 -5.22 -1.05
N THR A 63 15.24 -6.20 -0.84
CA THR A 63 15.15 -7.39 -1.70
C THR A 63 14.87 -6.99 -3.14
N LEU A 64 13.89 -6.12 -3.37
CA LEU A 64 13.53 -5.66 -4.72
C LEU A 64 14.65 -4.85 -5.38
N LYS A 65 15.34 -3.97 -4.64
CA LYS A 65 16.49 -3.21 -5.15
C LYS A 65 17.61 -4.13 -5.62
N ASP A 66 17.98 -5.12 -4.81
CA ASP A 66 19.05 -6.05 -5.18
C ASP A 66 18.66 -6.92 -6.38
N PHE A 67 17.39 -7.30 -6.48
CA PHE A 67 16.88 -8.00 -7.66
C PHE A 67 16.89 -7.12 -8.90
N GLY A 68 16.57 -5.82 -8.78
CA GLY A 68 16.68 -4.86 -9.86
C GLY A 68 18.12 -4.72 -10.37
N LEU A 69 19.08 -4.61 -9.46
CA LEU A 69 20.49 -4.41 -9.80
C LEU A 69 21.17 -5.63 -10.44
N LYS A 70 20.66 -6.86 -10.25
CA LYS A 70 21.25 -8.07 -10.83
C LYS A 70 21.17 -8.04 -12.37
N PRO A 71 22.30 -8.14 -13.10
CA PRO A 71 22.32 -8.08 -14.57
C PRO A 71 21.42 -9.12 -15.25
N LYS A 72 21.36 -10.34 -14.70
CA LYS A 72 20.50 -11.43 -15.18
C LYS A 72 19.00 -11.18 -15.04
N ASN A 73 18.63 -10.21 -14.19
CA ASN A 73 17.26 -9.75 -14.04
C ASN A 73 17.09 -8.49 -14.89
N LEU A 74 17.07 -7.31 -14.24
CA LEU A 74 16.98 -6.02 -14.92
C LEU A 74 18.35 -5.37 -15.08
N GLY A 75 19.26 -5.46 -14.12
CA GLY A 75 20.55 -4.77 -14.15
C GLY A 75 20.42 -3.24 -14.08
N ALA A 76 19.45 -2.73 -13.33
CA ALA A 76 19.16 -1.30 -13.22
C ALA A 76 18.48 -0.94 -11.89
N GLU A 77 18.60 0.32 -11.48
CA GLU A 77 17.90 0.83 -10.30
C GLU A 77 16.42 1.02 -10.58
N ILE A 78 15.57 0.31 -9.84
CA ILE A 78 14.11 0.41 -9.94
C ILE A 78 13.56 1.51 -9.02
N GLY A 79 12.42 2.06 -9.42
CA GLY A 79 11.56 2.90 -8.60
C GLY A 79 10.34 2.09 -8.19
N MET A 80 9.81 2.34 -7.00
CA MET A 80 8.63 1.59 -6.53
C MET A 80 7.81 2.38 -5.51
N THR A 81 6.51 2.13 -5.51
CA THR A 81 5.57 2.64 -4.50
C THR A 81 5.01 1.46 -3.72
N MET A 82 5.22 1.47 -2.41
CA MET A 82 4.84 0.38 -1.50
C MET A 82 3.67 0.82 -0.62
N VAL A 83 2.67 -0.04 -0.49
CA VAL A 83 1.45 0.19 0.29
C VAL A 83 1.23 -0.97 1.26
N LEU A 84 1.20 -0.66 2.56
CA LEU A 84 0.90 -1.62 3.62
C LEU A 84 -0.60 -1.82 3.76
N HIS A 85 -1.04 -3.08 3.65
CA HIS A 85 -2.37 -3.54 3.99
C HIS A 85 -2.30 -4.51 5.18
N THR A 86 -3.36 -4.53 5.99
CA THR A 86 -3.41 -5.30 7.24
C THR A 86 -4.58 -6.28 7.30
N HIS A 87 -5.41 -6.36 6.26
CA HIS A 87 -6.66 -7.13 6.30
C HIS A 87 -6.86 -7.97 5.05
N SER A 88 -7.53 -9.11 5.21
CA SER A 88 -8.04 -9.90 4.10
C SER A 88 -9.36 -9.30 3.58
N ARG A 89 -9.94 -9.90 2.53
CA ARG A 89 -11.31 -9.55 2.10
C ARG A 89 -12.36 -9.85 3.17
N ARG A 90 -12.11 -10.84 4.04
CA ARG A 90 -12.93 -11.20 5.22
C ARG A 90 -12.70 -10.30 6.44
N LEU A 91 -11.84 -9.30 6.30
CA LEU A 91 -11.33 -8.41 7.35
C LEU A 91 -10.47 -9.10 8.41
N ASP A 92 -10.03 -10.34 8.20
CA ASP A 92 -9.10 -10.98 9.12
C ASP A 92 -7.73 -10.31 9.05
N TYR A 93 -7.02 -10.23 10.18
CA TYR A 93 -5.69 -9.65 10.23
C TYR A 93 -4.73 -10.41 9.31
N HIS A 94 -4.24 -9.71 8.29
CA HIS A 94 -3.48 -10.27 7.18
C HIS A 94 -2.48 -9.23 6.65
N PRO A 95 -1.35 -8.99 7.33
CA PRO A 95 -0.35 -8.03 6.88
C PRO A 95 0.29 -8.44 5.55
N HIS A 96 0.21 -7.54 4.57
CA HIS A 96 0.85 -7.69 3.28
C HIS A 96 1.24 -6.32 2.69
N LEU A 97 2.28 -6.32 1.85
CA LEU A 97 2.73 -5.16 1.11
C LEU A 97 2.42 -5.34 -0.36
N HIS A 98 1.67 -4.41 -0.92
CA HIS A 98 1.57 -4.26 -2.37
C HIS A 98 2.64 -3.28 -2.84
N VAL A 99 3.38 -3.66 -3.87
CA VAL A 99 4.47 -2.86 -4.43
C VAL A 99 4.22 -2.66 -5.92
N VAL A 100 4.01 -1.41 -6.32
CA VAL A 100 3.86 -1.01 -7.71
C VAL A 100 5.22 -0.60 -8.26
N ILE A 101 5.66 -1.25 -9.33
CA ILE A 101 6.99 -1.08 -9.92
C ILE A 101 6.84 -0.79 -11.42
N PRO A 102 7.38 0.32 -11.95
CA PRO A 102 7.48 0.53 -13.39
C PRO A 102 8.36 -0.55 -14.04
N GLY A 103 8.03 -0.96 -15.26
CA GLY A 103 8.68 -2.00 -16.04
C GLY A 103 10.02 -1.58 -16.63
N GLY A 104 10.90 -1.04 -15.80
CA GLY A 104 12.24 -0.63 -16.16
C GLY A 104 12.93 0.10 -15.02
N GLY A 105 14.15 0.52 -15.28
CA GLY A 105 14.99 1.17 -14.31
C GLY A 105 16.16 1.91 -14.93
N ILE A 106 16.99 2.49 -14.07
CA ILE A 106 18.10 3.35 -14.47
C ILE A 106 19.40 2.56 -14.38
N ASP A 107 20.04 2.34 -15.53
CA ASP A 107 21.43 1.87 -15.57
C ASP A 107 22.33 3.11 -15.41
N LYS A 108 22.83 3.32 -14.20
CA LYS A 108 23.67 4.50 -13.86
C LYS A 108 24.99 4.50 -14.61
N LEU A 109 25.58 3.33 -14.86
CA LEU A 109 26.87 3.22 -15.54
C LEU A 109 26.74 3.65 -17.00
N ARG A 110 25.69 3.17 -17.67
CA ARG A 110 25.41 3.53 -19.08
C ARG A 110 24.55 4.78 -19.24
N LYS A 111 24.14 5.42 -18.14
CA LYS A 111 23.26 6.61 -18.10
C LYS A 111 22.00 6.45 -18.97
N GLN A 112 21.37 5.28 -18.92
CA GLN A 112 20.24 4.95 -19.79
C GLN A 112 19.05 4.37 -19.02
N TRP A 113 17.86 4.52 -19.61
CA TRP A 113 16.70 3.77 -19.19
C TRP A 113 16.79 2.33 -19.72
N LYS A 114 16.68 1.35 -18.83
CA LYS A 114 16.62 -0.06 -19.18
C LYS A 114 15.20 -0.57 -18.99
N LYS A 115 14.56 -0.95 -20.10
CA LYS A 115 13.22 -1.54 -20.12
C LYS A 115 13.28 -3.03 -19.75
N ILE A 116 12.28 -3.51 -19.02
CA ILE A 116 12.10 -4.95 -18.80
C ILE A 116 11.73 -5.64 -20.13
N LYS A 117 12.34 -6.80 -20.39
CA LYS A 117 12.00 -7.62 -21.55
C LYS A 117 10.97 -8.66 -21.12
N GLY A 118 9.75 -8.59 -21.66
CA GLY A 118 8.68 -9.57 -21.41
C GLY A 118 7.66 -9.16 -20.34
N LYS A 119 6.77 -10.12 -20.01
CA LYS A 119 5.63 -9.92 -19.08
C LYS A 119 5.96 -10.24 -17.62
N TYR A 120 7.23 -10.42 -17.30
CA TYR A 120 7.68 -10.86 -15.99
C TYR A 120 8.80 -9.98 -15.45
N LEU A 121 8.67 -9.54 -14.20
CA LEU A 121 9.69 -8.70 -13.56
C LEU A 121 10.75 -9.55 -12.86
N PHE A 122 10.40 -10.31 -11.82
CA PHE A 122 11.33 -11.09 -11.00
C PHE A 122 10.73 -12.42 -10.55
N ASN A 123 11.59 -13.43 -10.34
CA ASN A 123 11.17 -14.76 -9.87
C ASN A 123 10.55 -14.73 -8.47
N ASP A 124 9.26 -15.08 -8.35
CA ASP A 124 8.47 -15.06 -7.12
C ASP A 124 9.04 -15.97 -6.03
N LYS A 125 9.46 -17.18 -6.40
CA LYS A 125 10.04 -18.15 -5.46
C LYS A 125 11.38 -17.64 -4.93
N ALA A 126 12.19 -17.04 -5.80
CA ALA A 126 13.47 -16.44 -5.41
C ALA A 126 13.27 -15.21 -4.52
N LEU A 127 12.32 -14.33 -4.84
CA LEU A 127 11.94 -13.20 -3.99
C LEU A 127 11.49 -13.68 -2.61
N ALA A 128 10.59 -14.67 -2.56
CA ALA A 128 10.09 -15.24 -1.30
C ALA A 128 11.23 -15.84 -0.44
N LYS A 129 12.16 -16.57 -1.06
CA LYS A 129 13.32 -17.16 -0.37
C LYS A 129 14.20 -16.08 0.27
N VAL A 130 14.58 -15.06 -0.49
CA VAL A 130 15.45 -13.98 0.00
C VAL A 130 14.75 -13.10 1.02
N PHE A 131 13.49 -12.74 0.76
CA PHE A 131 12.68 -11.97 1.70
C PHE A 131 12.53 -12.69 3.05
N ARG A 132 12.19 -13.98 3.03
CA ARG A 132 12.10 -14.81 4.25
C ARG A 132 13.38 -14.74 5.07
N ALA A 133 14.52 -15.02 4.43
CA ALA A 133 15.81 -15.02 5.12
C ALA A 133 16.11 -13.67 5.78
N ARG A 134 15.95 -12.56 5.02
CA ARG A 134 16.19 -11.20 5.54
C ARG A 134 15.24 -10.80 6.64
N PHE A 135 13.97 -11.15 6.51
CA PHE A 135 12.97 -10.73 7.48
C PHE A 135 13.13 -11.46 8.81
N LEU A 136 13.39 -12.77 8.78
CA LEU A 136 13.67 -13.53 9.99
C LEU A 136 14.96 -13.07 10.69
N ASP A 137 16.02 -12.82 9.92
CA ASP A 137 17.26 -12.24 10.45
C ASP A 137 17.02 -10.86 11.09
N ALA A 138 16.25 -10.00 10.43
CA ALA A 138 15.90 -8.68 10.97
C ALA A 138 15.07 -8.76 12.25
N LEU A 139 14.12 -9.69 12.34
CA LEU A 139 13.34 -9.91 13.57
C LEU A 139 14.25 -10.35 14.73
N ASN A 140 15.15 -11.30 14.48
CA ASN A 140 16.10 -11.78 15.48
C ASN A 140 17.03 -10.66 15.97
N LYS A 141 17.50 -9.78 15.06
CA LYS A 141 18.34 -8.62 15.40
C LYS A 141 17.63 -7.57 16.26
N GLU A 142 16.32 -7.42 16.11
CA GLU A 142 15.49 -6.58 16.98
C GLU A 142 15.12 -7.28 18.30
N GLY A 143 15.66 -8.48 18.57
CA GLY A 143 15.37 -9.25 19.78
C GLY A 143 13.95 -9.80 19.85
N LEU A 144 13.23 -9.88 18.72
CA LEU A 144 11.87 -10.39 18.67
C LEU A 144 11.87 -11.92 18.57
N THR A 145 11.21 -12.59 19.52
CA THR A 145 11.09 -14.06 19.53
C THR A 145 10.23 -14.54 18.36
N VAL A 146 10.87 -15.08 17.34
CA VAL A 146 10.20 -15.67 16.19
C VAL A 146 9.50 -16.98 16.60
N PRO A 147 8.19 -17.15 16.31
CA PRO A 147 7.46 -18.38 16.62
C PRO A 147 8.11 -19.63 16.02
N THR A 148 8.02 -20.75 16.74
CA THR A 148 8.43 -22.06 16.20
C THR A 148 7.44 -22.52 15.13
N GLY A 149 7.87 -23.42 14.24
CA GLY A 149 6.99 -24.00 13.23
C GLY A 149 6.59 -23.09 12.07
N ILE A 150 7.24 -21.93 11.88
CA ILE A 150 6.99 -21.09 10.70
C ILE A 150 7.30 -21.87 9.43
N ARG A 151 6.29 -22.04 8.57
CA ARG A 151 6.44 -22.67 7.26
C ARG A 151 7.60 -22.08 6.46
N SER A 152 8.35 -22.96 5.80
CA SER A 152 9.47 -22.60 4.93
C SER A 152 9.01 -21.86 3.66
N LYS A 153 7.83 -22.23 3.13
CA LYS A 153 7.27 -21.66 1.90
C LYS A 153 6.52 -20.36 2.19
N TRP A 154 7.13 -19.24 1.81
CA TRP A 154 6.51 -17.92 1.88
C TRP A 154 5.90 -17.53 0.54
N VAL A 155 4.91 -16.63 0.56
CA VAL A 155 4.16 -16.22 -0.63
C VAL A 155 4.59 -14.81 -1.03
N VAL A 156 5.19 -14.73 -2.22
CA VAL A 156 5.36 -13.51 -2.99
C VAL A 156 4.70 -13.72 -4.34
N GLN A 157 3.99 -12.71 -4.83
CA GLN A 157 3.34 -12.76 -6.13
C GLN A 157 3.72 -11.54 -6.95
N CYS A 158 4.35 -11.75 -8.10
CA CYS A 158 4.72 -10.72 -9.07
C CYS A 158 3.87 -10.88 -10.32
N LYS A 159 3.02 -9.88 -10.60
CA LYS A 159 2.11 -9.86 -11.75
C LYS A 159 2.29 -8.60 -12.56
N GLY A 160 2.31 -8.73 -13.89
CA GLY A 160 2.09 -7.60 -14.78
C GLY A 160 0.66 -7.07 -14.60
N VAL A 161 0.51 -5.75 -14.54
CA VAL A 161 -0.79 -5.08 -14.32
C VAL A 161 -1.14 -4.08 -15.41
N GLY A 162 -0.44 -4.14 -16.56
CA GLY A 162 -0.67 -3.21 -17.66
C GLY A 162 -0.10 -1.83 -17.34
N LYS A 163 -0.92 -0.79 -17.49
CA LYS A 163 -0.55 0.58 -17.12
C LYS A 163 -0.61 0.79 -15.61
N GLY A 164 0.16 1.76 -15.11
CA GLY A 164 0.26 2.03 -13.67
C GLY A 164 -1.02 2.59 -13.04
N LEU A 165 -1.78 3.40 -13.79
CA LEU A 165 -2.93 4.13 -13.23
C LEU A 165 -4.03 3.22 -12.66
N PRO A 166 -4.50 2.14 -13.33
CA PRO A 166 -5.44 1.21 -12.74
C PRO A 166 -4.95 0.58 -11.43
N ALA A 167 -3.67 0.20 -11.34
CA ALA A 167 -3.07 -0.36 -10.14
C ALA A 167 -3.03 0.65 -8.98
N ILE A 168 -2.66 1.90 -9.26
CA ILE A 168 -2.67 3.00 -8.29
C ILE A 168 -4.09 3.31 -7.83
N LYS A 169 -5.07 3.40 -8.75
CA LYS A 169 -6.50 3.59 -8.43
C LYS A 169 -7.07 2.43 -7.62
N TYR A 170 -6.59 1.21 -7.84
CA TYR A 170 -6.96 0.06 -7.02
C TYR A 170 -6.46 0.24 -5.58
N LEU A 171 -5.17 0.59 -5.40
CA LEU A 171 -4.58 0.76 -4.07
C LEU A 171 -5.15 1.97 -3.30
N SER A 172 -5.49 3.07 -3.98
CA SER A 172 -6.07 4.27 -3.34
C SER A 172 -7.36 3.98 -2.59
N ARG A 173 -8.17 3.02 -3.07
CA ARG A 173 -9.42 2.64 -2.41
C ARG A 173 -9.19 2.09 -1.00
N TYR A 174 -8.11 1.33 -0.79
CA TYR A 174 -7.76 0.71 0.49
C TYR A 174 -7.01 1.66 1.43
N LEU A 175 -6.46 2.74 0.88
CA LEU A 175 -5.72 3.72 1.67
C LEU A 175 -6.65 4.60 2.50
N TYR A 176 -7.84 4.92 1.98
CA TYR A 176 -8.64 6.05 2.49
C TYR A 176 -10.12 5.74 2.73
N ARG A 177 -10.66 4.59 2.31
CA ARG A 177 -12.07 4.23 2.58
C ARG A 177 -12.28 3.40 3.86
N GLY A 178 -11.30 3.38 4.75
CA GLY A 178 -11.27 2.42 5.87
C GLY A 178 -11.10 0.99 5.37
N VAL A 179 -11.22 0.03 6.29
CA VAL A 179 -11.09 -1.42 5.97
C VAL A 179 -12.36 -2.02 5.39
N ILE A 180 -13.51 -1.38 5.63
CA ILE A 180 -14.82 -1.76 5.13
C ILE A 180 -15.56 -0.49 4.66
N SER A 181 -16.26 -0.59 3.54
CA SER A 181 -17.15 0.48 3.07
C SER A 181 -18.50 0.41 3.76
N GLU A 182 -19.09 1.56 4.10
CA GLU A 182 -20.42 1.65 4.74
C GLU A 182 -21.49 0.84 4.01
N LYS A 183 -21.52 0.89 2.67
CA LYS A 183 -22.45 0.10 1.83
C LYS A 183 -22.28 -1.43 1.92
N ASN A 184 -21.23 -1.90 2.60
CA ASN A 184 -21.02 -3.32 2.86
C ASN A 184 -21.45 -3.71 4.27
N ILE A 185 -21.79 -2.77 5.15
CA ILE A 185 -22.47 -3.04 6.41
C ILE A 185 -23.96 -3.13 6.08
N ILE A 186 -24.53 -4.33 6.23
CA ILE A 186 -25.86 -4.69 5.72
C ILE A 186 -26.92 -4.58 6.83
N SER A 187 -26.56 -4.91 8.06
CA SER A 187 -27.46 -4.86 9.21
C SER A 187 -26.69 -4.56 10.48
N SER A 188 -27.34 -3.86 11.41
CA SER A 188 -26.93 -3.65 12.79
C SER A 188 -28.18 -3.70 13.68
N LYS A 189 -28.53 -4.90 14.16
CA LYS A 189 -29.75 -5.16 14.95
C LYS A 189 -29.45 -6.17 16.04
N ASP A 190 -30.11 -6.05 17.19
CA ASP A 190 -30.02 -7.01 18.30
C ASP A 190 -28.58 -7.30 18.77
N GLY A 191 -27.74 -6.25 18.77
CA GLY A 191 -26.32 -6.37 19.13
C GLY A 191 -25.44 -7.08 18.08
N MET A 192 -25.99 -7.41 16.91
CA MET A 192 -25.30 -8.13 15.84
C MET A 192 -25.09 -7.24 14.62
N VAL A 193 -23.91 -7.32 14.01
CA VAL A 193 -23.55 -6.62 12.78
C VAL A 193 -23.29 -7.62 11.67
N THR A 194 -24.02 -7.47 10.56
CA THR A 194 -23.83 -8.26 9.34
C THR A 194 -23.15 -7.40 8.29
N PHE A 195 -22.07 -7.90 7.70
CA PHE A 195 -21.43 -7.27 6.56
C PHE A 195 -21.14 -8.23 5.42
N ARG A 196 -21.12 -7.72 4.19
CA ARG A 196 -20.76 -8.49 3.00
C ARG A 196 -19.31 -8.30 2.59
N TYR A 197 -18.73 -9.34 2.00
CA TYR A 197 -17.43 -9.31 1.35
C TYR A 197 -17.41 -10.18 0.10
N THR A 198 -16.44 -9.93 -0.79
CA THR A 198 -16.24 -10.75 -2.00
C THR A 198 -15.13 -11.74 -1.74
N GLU A 199 -15.35 -13.02 -2.04
CA GLU A 199 -14.31 -14.04 -1.96
C GLU A 199 -13.34 -13.99 -3.14
N ASN A 200 -12.26 -14.76 -3.06
CA ASN A 200 -11.33 -14.91 -4.18
C ASN A 200 -12.01 -15.54 -5.42
N THR A 201 -13.09 -16.30 -5.21
CA THR A 201 -13.95 -16.87 -6.26
C THR A 201 -14.85 -15.83 -6.94
N GLY A 202 -14.89 -14.58 -6.44
CA GLY A 202 -15.81 -13.55 -6.89
C GLY A 202 -17.20 -13.63 -6.26
N LYS A 203 -17.51 -14.69 -5.50
CA LYS A 203 -18.80 -14.84 -4.83
C LYS A 203 -18.93 -13.85 -3.67
N ILE A 204 -20.12 -13.26 -3.53
CA ILE A 204 -20.47 -12.44 -2.36
C ILE A 204 -20.82 -13.37 -1.21
N GLN A 205 -20.26 -13.07 -0.04
CA GLN A 205 -20.51 -13.77 1.21
C GLN A 205 -20.85 -12.76 2.31
N TYR A 206 -21.48 -13.26 3.37
CA TYR A 206 -21.91 -12.46 4.52
C TYR A 206 -21.25 -12.99 5.79
N ARG A 207 -20.91 -12.09 6.70
CA ARG A 207 -20.39 -12.41 8.02
C ARG A 207 -21.17 -11.62 9.06
N THR A 208 -21.68 -12.33 10.05
CA THR A 208 -22.39 -11.75 11.18
C THR A 208 -21.56 -11.95 12.44
N LEU A 209 -21.39 -10.89 13.23
CA LEU A 209 -20.63 -10.88 14.48
C LEU A 209 -21.38 -10.07 15.52
N LYS A 210 -21.06 -10.28 16.80
CA LYS A 210 -21.46 -9.33 17.84
C LYS A 210 -20.84 -7.96 17.55
N GLY A 211 -21.52 -6.88 17.97
CA GLY A 211 -21.08 -5.51 17.73
C GLY A 211 -19.66 -5.25 18.23
N GLU A 212 -19.33 -5.72 19.42
CA GLU A 212 -18.00 -5.61 20.03
C GLU A 212 -16.92 -6.38 19.24
N ASP A 213 -17.26 -7.55 18.71
CA ASP A 213 -16.35 -8.35 17.88
C ASP A 213 -16.12 -7.70 16.52
N PHE A 214 -17.16 -7.11 15.94
CA PHE A 214 -17.04 -6.31 14.73
C PHE A 214 -16.14 -5.09 14.96
N LEU A 215 -16.36 -4.32 16.04
CA LEU A 215 -15.50 -3.19 16.37
C LEU A 215 -14.05 -3.62 16.58
N ARG A 216 -13.82 -4.72 17.33
CA ARG A 216 -12.49 -5.30 17.52
C ARG A 216 -11.85 -5.71 16.19
N LEU A 217 -12.62 -6.31 15.27
CA LEU A 217 -12.15 -6.69 13.94
C LEU A 217 -11.65 -5.47 13.15
N ILE A 218 -12.41 -4.37 13.16
CA ILE A 218 -12.03 -3.12 12.47
C ILE A 218 -10.81 -2.46 13.14
N LEU A 219 -10.80 -2.38 14.47
CA LEU A 219 -9.75 -1.69 15.22
C LEU A 219 -8.38 -2.37 15.10
N LYS A 220 -8.33 -3.68 14.82
CA LYS A 220 -7.07 -4.41 14.53
C LYS A 220 -6.28 -3.84 13.36
N HIS A 221 -6.88 -2.99 12.53
CA HIS A 221 -6.25 -2.42 11.33
C HIS A 221 -5.85 -0.96 11.48
N VAL A 222 -6.08 -0.38 12.66
CA VAL A 222 -5.58 0.96 12.98
C VAL A 222 -4.07 0.84 13.18
N LEU A 223 -3.31 1.49 12.29
CA LEU A 223 -1.85 1.50 12.36
C LEU A 223 -1.36 2.26 13.61
N PRO A 224 -0.09 2.13 14.01
CA PRO A 224 0.48 2.99 15.05
C PRO A 224 0.39 4.48 14.66
N LYS A 225 0.35 5.37 15.67
CA LYS A 225 0.38 6.83 15.45
C LYS A 225 1.63 7.22 14.68
N GLY A 226 1.47 8.09 13.67
CA GLY A 226 2.58 8.56 12.82
C GLY A 226 3.15 7.53 11.83
N PHE A 227 2.67 6.28 11.83
CA PHE A 227 3.18 5.28 10.92
C PHE A 227 2.74 5.55 9.47
N ARG A 228 3.72 5.69 8.56
CA ARG A 228 3.48 5.91 7.14
C ARG A 228 3.12 4.61 6.43
N ARG A 229 1.84 4.49 6.03
CA ARG A 229 1.27 3.35 5.28
C ARG A 229 1.83 3.22 3.86
N ILE A 230 2.26 4.34 3.26
CA ILE A 230 2.73 4.42 1.87
C ILE A 230 4.15 4.94 1.86
N ARG A 231 5.01 4.32 1.05
CA ARG A 231 6.40 4.72 0.90
C ARG A 231 6.84 4.57 -0.55
N ASP A 232 7.46 5.61 -1.09
CA ASP A 232 8.09 5.58 -2.41
C ASP A 232 9.58 5.32 -2.25
N TYR A 233 10.19 4.62 -3.20
CA TYR A 233 11.61 4.26 -3.19
C TYR A 233 12.23 4.38 -4.59
N GLY A 234 13.56 4.41 -4.63
CA GLY A 234 14.33 4.52 -5.88
C GLY A 234 14.05 5.85 -6.56
N PHE A 235 13.94 5.85 -7.90
CA PHE A 235 13.67 7.06 -8.66
C PHE A 235 12.25 7.62 -8.46
N LEU A 236 11.34 6.90 -7.77
CA LEU A 236 10.02 7.42 -7.39
C LEU A 236 10.02 8.13 -6.02
N HIS A 237 11.12 8.06 -5.26
CA HIS A 237 11.24 8.69 -3.95
C HIS A 237 11.13 10.22 -4.04
N SER A 238 10.60 10.87 -2.99
CA SER A 238 10.35 12.32 -2.98
C SER A 238 11.60 13.19 -3.15
N LYS A 239 12.79 12.67 -2.80
CA LYS A 239 14.09 13.32 -3.03
C LYS A 239 14.66 13.08 -4.43
N ALA A 240 14.06 12.20 -5.23
CA ALA A 240 14.52 11.83 -6.56
C ALA A 240 13.80 12.60 -7.68
N LYS A 241 13.11 13.73 -7.38
CA LYS A 241 12.31 14.48 -8.35
C LYS A 241 13.09 14.82 -9.63
N LYS A 242 14.32 15.34 -9.51
CA LYS A 242 15.18 15.66 -10.65
C LYS A 242 15.44 14.43 -11.54
N LEU A 243 15.71 13.28 -10.91
CA LEU A 243 15.95 12.02 -11.61
C LEU A 243 14.68 11.51 -12.30
N LEU A 244 13.53 11.60 -11.63
CA LEU A 244 12.24 11.24 -12.22
C LEU A 244 11.90 12.14 -13.42
N SER A 245 12.10 13.45 -13.31
CA SER A 245 11.89 14.39 -14.42
C SER A 245 12.80 14.07 -15.60
N LEU A 246 14.06 13.69 -15.36
CA LEU A 246 14.96 13.24 -16.42
C LEU A 246 14.47 11.96 -17.09
N VAL A 247 14.03 10.97 -16.31
CA VAL A 247 13.43 9.73 -16.84
C VAL A 247 12.19 10.05 -17.67
N GLN A 248 11.34 10.97 -17.20
CA GLN A 248 10.14 11.40 -17.91
C GLN A 248 10.48 12.09 -19.23
N TYR A 249 11.51 12.93 -19.25
CA TYR A 249 12.01 13.57 -20.47
C TYR A 249 12.53 12.53 -21.48
N VAL A 250 13.38 11.60 -21.03
CA VAL A 250 13.93 10.52 -21.87
C VAL A 250 12.82 9.63 -22.44
N LEU A 251 11.78 9.38 -21.65
CA LEU A 251 10.62 8.59 -22.06
C LEU A 251 9.52 9.41 -22.77
N ARG A 252 9.76 10.70 -23.03
CA ARG A 252 8.82 11.62 -23.71
C ARG A 252 7.44 11.63 -23.07
N VAL A 253 7.38 11.67 -21.75
CA VAL A 253 6.12 11.69 -21.01
C VAL A 253 5.42 13.02 -21.22
N GLN A 254 4.18 12.97 -21.68
CA GLN A 254 3.29 14.12 -21.69
C GLN A 254 2.63 14.21 -20.30
N LEU A 255 3.03 15.21 -19.53
CA LEU A 255 2.41 15.51 -18.25
C LEU A 255 1.19 16.40 -18.51
N GLU A 256 0.00 15.83 -18.36
CA GLU A 256 -1.24 16.61 -18.37
C GLU A 256 -1.29 17.48 -17.11
N SER A 257 -1.75 18.73 -17.26
CA SER A 257 -2.09 19.56 -16.11
C SER A 257 -3.28 18.94 -15.38
N ILE A 258 -3.05 18.44 -14.17
CA ILE A 258 -4.12 17.90 -13.33
C ILE A 258 -4.77 19.07 -12.60
N THR A 259 -6.05 19.31 -12.88
CA THR A 259 -6.85 20.26 -12.10
C THR A 259 -7.08 19.68 -10.70
N PRO A 260 -6.59 20.34 -9.62
CA PRO A 260 -6.76 19.82 -8.28
C PRO A 260 -8.24 19.72 -7.91
N VAL A 261 -8.68 18.58 -7.36
CA VAL A 261 -10.04 18.46 -6.85
C VAL A 261 -10.18 19.33 -5.59
N PRO A 262 -11.05 20.36 -5.56
CA PRO A 262 -11.20 21.21 -4.39
C PRO A 262 -11.72 20.40 -3.20
N ARG A 263 -11.31 20.79 -1.98
CA ARG A 263 -11.84 20.20 -0.76
C ARG A 263 -13.30 20.64 -0.59
N ALA A 264 -14.19 19.71 -0.28
CA ALA A 264 -15.58 20.05 0.02
C ALA A 264 -15.62 21.06 1.18
N SER A 265 -16.36 22.15 0.99
CA SER A 265 -16.58 23.16 2.02
C SER A 265 -17.71 22.73 2.95
N PHE A 266 -17.65 23.18 4.21
CA PHE A 266 -18.82 23.10 5.09
C PHE A 266 -19.84 24.14 4.63
N SER A 267 -21.11 23.76 4.53
CA SER A 267 -22.17 24.71 4.20
C SER A 267 -22.79 25.28 5.47
N CYS A 268 -23.00 26.60 5.50
CA CYS A 268 -23.73 27.26 6.58
C CYS A 268 -25.15 26.66 6.67
N PRO A 269 -25.61 26.20 7.86
CA PRO A 269 -26.93 25.59 7.99
C PRO A 269 -28.07 26.55 7.62
N ARG A 270 -27.84 27.87 7.74
CA ARG A 270 -28.83 28.93 7.49
C ARG A 270 -28.86 29.41 6.04
N CYS A 271 -27.72 29.86 5.50
CA CYS A 271 -27.66 30.47 4.16
C CYS A 271 -27.03 29.57 3.09
N LYS A 272 -26.57 28.36 3.45
CA LYS A 272 -25.87 27.40 2.57
C LYS A 272 -24.57 27.90 1.93
N ALA A 273 -24.13 29.13 2.22
CA ALA A 273 -22.84 29.64 1.80
C ALA A 273 -21.68 28.77 2.34
N PRO A 274 -20.56 28.66 1.59
CA PRO A 274 -19.37 27.97 2.06
C PRO A 274 -18.80 28.64 3.31
N MET A 275 -18.49 27.84 4.33
CA MET A 275 -17.86 28.30 5.57
C MET A 275 -16.33 28.16 5.47
N GLU A 276 -15.64 29.09 6.11
CA GLU A 276 -14.19 29.08 6.25
C GLU A 276 -13.78 28.43 7.59
N VAL A 277 -12.76 27.57 7.57
CA VAL A 277 -12.21 26.95 8.78
C VAL A 277 -11.10 27.85 9.32
N LEU A 278 -11.37 28.57 10.41
CA LEU A 278 -10.41 29.50 11.02
C LEU A 278 -9.32 28.78 11.83
N PHE A 279 -9.67 27.76 12.61
CA PHE A 279 -8.72 26.96 13.41
C PHE A 279 -9.30 25.60 13.80
N PHE A 280 -8.43 24.67 14.20
CA PHE A 280 -8.81 23.39 14.79
C PHE A 280 -8.48 23.41 16.29
N LEU A 281 -9.49 23.18 17.15
CA LEU A 281 -9.26 22.94 18.57
C LEU A 281 -8.71 21.52 18.75
N LEU A 282 -7.40 21.41 18.93
CA LEU A 282 -6.77 20.18 19.37
C LEU A 282 -7.07 20.02 20.86
N ARG A 283 -7.95 19.07 21.22
CA ARG A 283 -8.10 18.70 22.64
C ARG A 283 -6.75 18.11 23.12
N PRO A 284 -6.21 18.57 24.26
CA PRO A 284 -5.10 17.87 24.91
C PRO A 284 -5.55 16.42 25.15
N GLY A 285 -4.72 15.48 24.71
CA GLY A 285 -4.98 14.04 24.82
C GLY A 285 -4.37 13.44 26.07
#